data_AF-A0A925YE21-F1
#
_entry.id   AF-A0A925YE21-F1
#
_cell.length_a   1.000
_cell.length_b   1.000
_cell.length_c   1.000
_cell.angle_alpha   90.00
_cell.angle_beta   90.00
_cell.angle_gamma   90.00
#
_symmetry.space_group_name_H-M   'P 1'
#
loop_
_entity.id
_entity.type
_entity.pdbx_description
1 polymer ?
#
loop_
_entity_poly.entity_id
_entity_poly.type
_entity_poly.pdbx_seq_one_letter_code
_entity_poly.pdbx_strand_id
1 'polypeptide(L)'
;LAGPKLRTGALESMPGVVKIKPDRDRHGAVTTPARVWLAPSGQAPPPAHDDDAILPVNADLPLGATHVVVHDNRGAKRSKKRLKVVKGNPGPWLLCTSDRTIYAESGARLVFSTDGKSRGRGRVGALAAAPQAILLHAGDRLVLTRTASAGHPARRGPNGPEPARIPCTLPQIFRDVRRGEPVWFDDGKIGGTVASNDGGTIAVDITHAHVEGARLLPDKGINLPLSALRLSGLTSKDRRDLAFAGRRADLVGLSFAQRPEDIQTLARLLAKGKKRPPGIILKIETRRGFEALPRLLLSALRVPPVGVMVARGDLAVEVGFERLAEVQEEILWLCEAAHVPVIWATQVLESLTKKGAPSRAEVTDAAMAVRAECVMLNKGPYVNEAVVFLNNVLERMQDHQDKKRAMLRKLSVAGGNDAQRPRA
;
A
#
# COMPACT_ATOMS: atom_id res chain seq x y z
N LEU A 1 1.37 6.16 17.10
CA LEU A 1 2.67 5.44 17.20
C LEU A 1 2.58 4.25 16.25
N ALA A 2 3.59 4.02 15.43
CA ALA A 2 3.54 3.03 14.36
C ALA A 2 3.70 1.59 14.88
N GLY A 3 4.35 1.42 16.04
CA GLY A 3 4.59 0.11 16.62
C GLY A 3 5.54 -0.75 15.78
N PRO A 4 5.75 -2.01 16.16
CA PRO A 4 6.67 -2.92 15.48
C PRO A 4 6.00 -3.55 14.24
N LYS A 5 5.66 -2.76 13.22
CA LYS A 5 5.07 -3.29 11.98
C LYS A 5 6.13 -4.09 11.19
N LEU A 6 5.89 -5.40 11.04
CA LEU A 6 6.74 -6.29 10.26
C LEU A 6 6.48 -6.08 8.76
N ARG A 7 7.55 -5.92 7.99
CA ARG A 7 7.48 -5.68 6.55
C ARG A 7 8.57 -6.40 5.79
N THR A 8 8.35 -6.61 4.49
CA THR A 8 9.40 -7.02 3.56
C THR A 8 10.44 -5.90 3.38
N GLY A 9 11.70 -6.30 3.27
CA GLY A 9 12.81 -5.38 3.09
C GLY A 9 13.11 -5.08 1.61
N ALA A 10 14.31 -4.59 1.34
CA ALA A 10 14.73 -4.18 0.01
C ALA A 10 14.81 -5.35 -0.97
N LEU A 11 14.54 -5.07 -2.25
CA LEU A 11 14.74 -5.98 -3.38
C LEU A 11 15.87 -5.46 -4.26
N GLU A 12 16.54 -6.38 -4.96
CA GLU A 12 17.47 -6.05 -6.04
C GLU A 12 16.76 -5.13 -7.04
N SER A 13 17.49 -4.11 -7.51
CA SER A 13 16.93 -3.14 -8.44
C SER A 13 17.20 -3.58 -9.87
N MET A 14 16.17 -3.52 -10.72
CA MET A 14 16.38 -3.61 -12.16
C MET A 14 16.88 -2.25 -12.68
N PRO A 15 17.77 -2.25 -13.70
CA PRO A 15 18.08 -1.04 -14.44
C PRO A 15 16.78 -0.32 -14.86
N GLY A 16 16.75 1.00 -14.74
CA GLY A 16 15.57 1.78 -15.12
C GLY A 16 15.25 1.58 -16.60
N VAL A 17 13.99 1.24 -16.88
CA VAL A 17 13.44 1.06 -18.23
C VAL A 17 12.21 1.92 -18.40
N VAL A 18 12.17 2.71 -19.47
CA VAL A 18 10.98 3.45 -19.88
C VAL A 18 10.31 2.70 -21.03
N LYS A 19 9.03 2.37 -20.84
CA LYS A 19 8.18 1.76 -21.87
C LYS A 19 7.43 2.86 -22.60
N ILE A 20 7.77 3.08 -23.86
CA ILE A 20 7.11 4.01 -24.77
C ILE A 20 6.09 3.19 -25.57
N LYS A 21 4.79 3.40 -25.34
CA LYS A 21 3.72 2.57 -25.93
C LYS A 21 2.72 3.46 -26.68
N PRO A 22 2.39 3.15 -27.95
CA PRO A 22 1.30 3.81 -28.66
C PRO A 22 -0.04 3.23 -28.24
N ASP A 23 -1.10 4.02 -28.35
CA ASP A 23 -2.46 3.53 -28.21
C ASP A 23 -2.89 2.80 -29.47
N ARG A 24 -3.67 1.75 -29.26
CA ARG A 24 -4.14 0.87 -30.33
C ARG A 24 -5.59 0.54 -30.12
N ASP A 25 -6.32 0.43 -31.22
CA ASP A 25 -7.68 -0.10 -31.21
C ASP A 25 -7.68 -1.61 -30.96
N ARG A 26 -8.89 -2.19 -30.89
CA ARG A 26 -9.10 -3.64 -30.72
C ARG A 26 -8.52 -4.49 -31.88
N HIS A 27 -8.27 -3.89 -33.04
CA HIS A 27 -7.68 -4.54 -34.22
C HIS A 27 -6.15 -4.40 -34.25
N GLY A 28 -5.56 -3.69 -33.29
CA GLY A 28 -4.13 -3.45 -33.18
C GLY A 28 -3.62 -2.30 -34.06
N ALA A 29 -4.50 -1.55 -34.72
CA ALA A 29 -4.16 -0.36 -35.47
C ALA A 29 -3.82 0.79 -34.50
N VAL A 30 -2.78 1.55 -34.80
CA VAL A 30 -2.35 2.67 -33.95
C VAL A 30 -3.35 3.81 -34.07
N THR A 31 -3.99 4.17 -32.97
CA THR A 31 -4.92 5.30 -32.88
C THR A 31 -4.18 6.57 -32.51
N THR A 32 -3.27 6.47 -31.52
CA THR A 32 -2.43 7.58 -31.06
C THR A 32 -0.98 7.10 -31.01
N PRO A 33 -0.06 7.70 -31.80
CA PRO A 33 1.35 7.41 -31.69
C PRO A 33 1.89 7.73 -30.30
N ALA A 34 2.81 6.91 -29.81
CA ALA A 34 3.49 7.18 -28.55
C ALA A 34 4.30 8.48 -28.70
N ARG A 35 4.25 9.35 -27.70
CA ARG A 35 5.06 10.58 -27.66
C ARG A 35 6.18 10.42 -26.63
N VAL A 36 7.38 10.88 -27.00
CA VAL A 36 8.55 10.85 -26.13
C VAL A 36 9.37 12.12 -26.26
N TRP A 37 9.69 12.72 -25.13
CA TRP A 37 10.63 13.81 -25.00
C TRP A 37 12.04 13.27 -24.83
N LEU A 38 12.96 13.64 -25.72
CA LEU A 38 14.40 13.49 -25.52
C LEU A 38 14.94 14.83 -25.01
N ALA A 39 15.58 14.84 -23.85
CA ALA A 39 16.17 16.06 -23.27
C ALA A 39 17.55 15.74 -22.68
N PRO A 40 18.53 16.66 -22.70
CA PRO A 40 19.79 16.52 -21.99
C PRO A 40 19.54 16.19 -20.51
N SER A 41 20.38 15.32 -19.95
CA SER A 41 20.29 14.95 -18.53
C SER A 41 20.31 16.20 -17.63
N GLY A 42 19.29 16.34 -16.78
CA GLY A 42 19.12 17.49 -15.88
C GLY A 42 18.27 18.63 -16.42
N GLN A 43 17.84 18.58 -17.69
CA GLN A 43 16.88 19.53 -18.25
C GLN A 43 15.51 18.88 -18.38
N ALA A 44 14.49 19.57 -17.88
CA ALA A 44 13.10 19.16 -18.07
C ALA A 44 12.60 19.62 -19.45
N PRO A 45 11.83 18.80 -20.19
CA PRO A 45 11.07 19.28 -21.33
C PRO A 45 10.02 20.32 -20.88
N PRO A 46 9.35 21.04 -21.81
CA PRO A 46 8.19 21.89 -21.49
C PRO A 46 7.12 21.05 -20.78
N PRO A 47 6.06 21.69 -20.20
CA PRO A 47 4.97 20.96 -19.56
C PRO A 47 4.47 19.82 -20.46
N ALA A 48 4.86 18.61 -20.10
CA ALA A 48 4.52 17.41 -20.84
C ALA A 48 3.13 16.96 -20.39
N HIS A 49 2.39 16.30 -21.28
CA HIS A 49 1.17 15.64 -20.83
C HIS A 49 1.56 14.42 -19.97
N ASP A 50 0.69 14.01 -19.06
CA ASP A 50 0.93 12.86 -18.17
C ASP A 50 1.29 11.56 -18.92
N ASP A 51 0.84 11.43 -20.18
CA ASP A 51 1.09 10.26 -21.04
C ASP A 51 2.43 10.31 -21.80
N ASP A 52 3.17 11.43 -21.75
CA ASP A 52 4.41 11.58 -22.49
C ASP A 52 5.59 10.90 -21.77
N ALA A 53 6.31 10.02 -22.47
CA ALA A 53 7.53 9.45 -21.94
C ALA A 53 8.66 10.49 -21.96
N ILE A 54 9.54 10.49 -20.95
CA ILE A 54 10.73 11.34 -20.91
C ILE A 54 11.98 10.47 -20.91
N LEU A 55 12.88 10.73 -21.84
CA LEU A 55 14.19 10.08 -21.96
C LEU A 55 15.30 11.12 -21.79
N PRO A 56 16.04 11.10 -20.67
CA PRO A 56 17.25 11.89 -20.53
C PRO A 56 18.31 11.38 -21.52
N VAL A 57 19.15 12.27 -22.02
CA VAL A 57 20.21 11.97 -22.99
C VAL A 57 21.54 12.50 -22.47
N ASN A 58 22.54 11.62 -22.41
CA ASN A 58 23.92 11.96 -22.03
C ASN A 58 24.72 12.46 -23.24
N ALA A 59 24.17 13.45 -23.96
CA ALA A 59 24.80 14.14 -25.08
C ALA A 59 23.93 15.34 -25.48
N ASP A 60 24.54 16.30 -26.18
CA ASP A 60 23.79 17.36 -26.85
C ASP A 60 22.92 16.77 -27.97
N LEU A 61 21.73 17.36 -28.14
CA LEU A 61 20.80 16.95 -29.19
C LEU A 61 21.16 17.67 -30.49
N PRO A 62 21.52 16.95 -31.57
CA PRO A 62 22.01 17.58 -32.78
C PRO A 62 20.90 18.33 -33.53
N LEU A 63 21.21 19.55 -33.95
CA LEU A 63 20.35 20.37 -34.81
C LEU A 63 20.03 19.64 -36.13
N GLY A 64 18.79 19.75 -36.59
CA GLY A 64 18.36 19.19 -37.88
C GLY A 64 18.05 17.70 -37.87
N ALA A 65 18.14 17.00 -36.73
CA ALA A 65 17.76 15.59 -36.65
C ALA A 65 16.26 15.40 -36.97
N THR A 66 15.96 14.53 -37.93
CA THR A 66 14.57 14.16 -38.27
C THR A 66 14.16 12.82 -37.66
N HIS A 67 15.13 11.99 -37.30
CA HIS A 67 14.89 10.67 -36.71
C HIS A 67 15.92 10.34 -35.62
N VAL A 68 15.48 9.53 -34.66
CA VAL A 68 16.33 8.99 -33.60
C VAL A 68 16.17 7.47 -33.56
N VAL A 69 17.27 6.74 -33.61
CA VAL A 69 17.28 5.29 -33.45
C VAL A 69 17.67 4.95 -32.03
N VAL A 70 16.76 4.31 -31.30
CA VAL A 70 17.01 3.72 -29.98
C VAL A 70 17.45 2.29 -30.16
N HIS A 71 18.60 1.95 -29.61
CA HIS A 71 19.10 0.58 -29.56
C HIS A 71 18.56 -0.13 -28.32
N ASP A 72 17.64 -1.06 -28.55
CA ASP A 72 17.05 -1.94 -27.56
C ASP A 72 18.02 -3.09 -27.24
N ASN A 73 18.47 -3.17 -25.98
CA ASN A 73 19.47 -4.15 -25.53
C ASN A 73 18.86 -5.51 -25.14
N ARG A 74 17.55 -5.74 -25.31
CA ARG A 74 16.87 -7.00 -24.95
C ARG A 74 17.17 -8.19 -25.87
N GLY A 75 18.30 -8.21 -26.58
CA GLY A 75 18.80 -9.37 -27.34
C GLY A 75 17.99 -9.84 -28.55
N ALA A 76 16.90 -9.15 -28.95
CA ALA A 76 16.06 -9.58 -30.07
C ALA A 76 16.63 -9.16 -31.45
N LYS A 77 16.34 -9.95 -32.50
CA LYS A 77 16.66 -9.73 -33.94
C LYS A 77 16.25 -8.35 -34.51
N ARG A 78 15.57 -7.48 -33.74
CA ARG A 78 15.12 -6.12 -34.13
C ARG A 78 15.47 -5.09 -33.05
N SER A 79 16.75 -5.00 -32.72
CA SER A 79 17.33 -4.13 -31.68
C SER A 79 17.33 -2.63 -32.02
N LYS A 80 16.87 -2.23 -33.20
CA LYS A 80 16.78 -0.81 -33.60
C LYS A 80 15.33 -0.38 -33.71
N LYS A 81 14.93 0.61 -32.89
CA LYS A 81 13.61 1.24 -32.96
C LYS A 81 13.76 2.69 -33.38
N ARG A 82 12.94 3.12 -34.34
CA ARG A 82 13.03 4.46 -34.93
C ARG A 82 11.94 5.35 -34.37
N LEU A 83 12.35 6.50 -33.87
CA LEU A 83 11.54 7.62 -33.45
C LEU A 83 11.57 8.68 -34.55
N LYS A 84 10.41 9.28 -34.86
CA LYS A 84 10.33 10.43 -35.78
C LYS A 84 10.32 11.71 -34.95
N VAL A 85 11.20 12.65 -35.24
CA VAL A 85 11.21 13.96 -34.58
C VAL A 85 10.06 14.79 -35.15
N VAL A 86 9.22 15.35 -34.27
CA VAL A 86 8.05 16.16 -34.65
C VAL A 86 8.11 17.60 -34.14
N LYS A 87 8.89 17.89 -33.08
CA LYS A 87 9.09 19.24 -32.54
C LYS A 87 10.43 19.36 -31.80
N GLY A 88 10.94 20.58 -31.63
CA GLY A 88 12.08 20.86 -30.74
C GLY A 88 13.38 21.25 -31.42
N ASN A 89 13.33 21.57 -32.72
CA ASN A 89 14.50 22.07 -33.43
C ASN A 89 14.20 23.46 -34.05
N PRO A 90 14.92 24.54 -33.67
CA PRO A 90 15.99 24.60 -32.66
C PRO A 90 15.42 24.67 -31.23
N GLY A 91 15.94 23.83 -30.33
CA GLY A 91 15.52 23.78 -28.93
C GLY A 91 16.35 22.77 -28.13
N PRO A 92 16.37 22.86 -26.79
CA PRO A 92 17.20 21.99 -25.96
C PRO A 92 16.63 20.57 -25.80
N TRP A 93 15.51 20.25 -26.45
CA TRP A 93 14.82 18.97 -26.35
C TRP A 93 14.25 18.59 -27.72
N LEU A 94 13.92 17.31 -27.92
CA LEU A 94 13.22 16.83 -29.11
C LEU A 94 11.95 16.10 -28.69
N LEU A 95 10.79 16.51 -29.23
CA LEU A 95 9.58 15.69 -29.19
C LEU A 95 9.64 14.71 -30.34
N CYS A 96 9.52 13.43 -30.03
CA CYS A 96 9.47 12.38 -31.01
C CYS A 96 8.21 11.51 -30.88
N THR A 97 7.86 10.84 -31.98
CA THR A 97 6.73 9.90 -32.02
C THR A 97 7.13 8.51 -32.52
N SER A 98 6.36 7.50 -32.11
CA SER A 98 6.50 6.10 -32.52
C SER A 98 5.16 5.40 -32.69
N ASP A 99 5.02 4.60 -33.75
CA ASP A 99 3.92 3.65 -33.98
C ASP A 99 4.16 2.27 -33.34
N ARG A 100 5.37 2.08 -32.77
CA ARG A 100 5.83 0.84 -32.16
C ARG A 100 6.12 1.04 -30.68
N THR A 101 5.89 -0.01 -29.91
CA THR A 101 6.34 -0.07 -28.52
C THR A 101 7.87 -0.15 -28.46
N ILE A 102 8.48 0.74 -27.68
CA ILE A 102 9.92 0.83 -27.47
C ILE A 102 10.21 0.67 -25.98
N TYR A 103 11.23 -0.09 -25.66
CA TYR A 103 11.76 -0.20 -24.30
C TYR A 103 13.16 0.40 -24.33
N ALA A 104 13.34 1.49 -23.60
CA ALA A 104 14.60 2.21 -23.51
C ALA A 104 15.17 2.01 -22.11
N GLU A 105 16.38 1.48 -22.04
CA GLU A 105 17.09 1.21 -20.78
C GLU A 105 18.18 2.28 -20.57
N SER A 106 18.59 2.48 -19.33
CA SER A 106 19.74 3.35 -19.01
C SER A 106 20.97 2.93 -19.83
N GLY A 107 21.63 3.88 -20.49
CA GLY A 107 22.79 3.62 -21.33
C GLY A 107 22.50 3.08 -22.74
N ALA A 108 21.23 2.85 -23.10
CA ALA A 108 20.83 2.45 -24.44
C ALA A 108 21.36 3.44 -25.49
N ARG A 109 21.93 2.92 -26.58
CA ARG A 109 22.57 3.76 -27.59
C ARG A 109 21.53 4.51 -28.43
N LEU A 110 21.76 5.79 -28.64
CA LEU A 110 20.96 6.67 -29.49
C LEU A 110 21.78 7.08 -30.72
N VAL A 111 21.15 7.05 -31.90
CA VAL A 111 21.72 7.56 -33.15
C VAL A 111 20.75 8.56 -33.75
N PHE A 112 21.18 9.79 -33.92
CA PHE A 112 20.40 10.87 -34.52
C PHE A 112 20.71 10.94 -36.01
N SER A 113 19.69 11.11 -36.86
CA SER A 113 19.88 11.17 -38.31
C SER A 113 18.95 12.14 -39.02
N THR A 114 19.40 12.60 -40.19
CA THR A 114 18.64 13.38 -41.17
C THR A 114 18.83 12.72 -42.53
N ASP A 115 17.74 12.38 -43.23
CA ASP A 115 17.79 11.75 -44.56
C ASP A 115 18.71 10.53 -44.65
N GLY A 116 18.71 9.72 -43.58
CA GLY A 116 19.54 8.51 -43.47
C GLY A 116 20.99 8.76 -43.07
N LYS A 117 21.47 10.01 -43.04
CA LYS A 117 22.84 10.36 -42.62
C LYS A 117 22.90 10.62 -41.11
N SER A 118 23.90 10.05 -40.44
CA SER A 118 24.12 10.23 -39.00
C SER A 118 24.52 11.67 -38.69
N ARG A 119 23.81 12.33 -37.76
CA ARG A 119 24.08 13.68 -37.25
C ARG A 119 24.76 13.69 -35.89
N GLY A 120 24.65 12.60 -35.14
CA GLY A 120 25.20 12.51 -33.80
C GLY A 120 24.89 11.18 -33.14
N ARG A 121 25.57 10.91 -32.03
CA ARG A 121 25.36 9.72 -31.21
C ARG A 121 25.23 10.15 -29.76
N GLY A 122 24.39 9.47 -29.01
CA GLY A 122 24.23 9.68 -27.58
C GLY A 122 23.89 8.37 -26.87
N ARG A 123 23.59 8.48 -25.59
CA ARG A 123 23.03 7.38 -24.80
C ARG A 123 21.89 7.90 -23.96
N VAL A 124 20.92 7.03 -23.70
CA VAL A 124 19.90 7.29 -22.69
C VAL A 124 20.61 7.48 -21.34
N GLY A 125 20.27 8.56 -20.65
CA GLY A 125 20.77 8.91 -19.32
C GLY A 125 20.27 7.97 -18.23
N ALA A 126 20.50 8.34 -16.98
CA ALA A 126 20.03 7.56 -15.84
C ALA A 126 18.49 7.58 -15.79
N LEU A 127 17.88 6.41 -15.92
CA LEU A 127 16.46 6.21 -15.67
C LEU A 127 16.28 5.69 -14.24
N ALA A 128 15.16 6.04 -13.61
CA ALA A 128 14.85 5.57 -12.26
C ALA A 128 14.82 4.04 -12.22
N ALA A 129 15.74 3.46 -11.45
CA ALA A 129 15.73 2.03 -11.17
C ALA A 129 14.49 1.67 -10.36
N ALA A 130 13.93 0.50 -10.61
CA ALA A 130 12.75 0.01 -9.90
C ALA A 130 13.07 -1.34 -9.23
N PRO A 131 12.52 -1.61 -8.03
CA PRO A 131 12.72 -2.90 -7.38
C PRO A 131 12.20 -4.03 -8.28
N GLN A 132 13.00 -5.08 -8.42
CA GLN A 132 12.61 -6.29 -9.11
C GLN A 132 11.59 -7.03 -8.25
N ALA A 133 10.32 -6.96 -8.63
CA ALA A 133 9.27 -7.70 -7.92
C ALA A 133 9.53 -9.22 -7.97
N ILE A 134 9.27 -9.90 -6.86
CA ILE A 134 9.27 -11.36 -6.80
C ILE A 134 7.87 -11.82 -7.19
N LEU A 135 7.74 -12.54 -8.31
CA LEU A 135 6.48 -13.16 -8.70
C LEU A 135 6.38 -14.52 -7.99
N LEU A 136 5.28 -14.75 -7.27
CA LEU A 136 5.02 -15.99 -6.51
C LEU A 136 3.71 -16.62 -6.94
N HIS A 137 3.72 -17.93 -7.11
CA HIS A 137 2.58 -18.80 -7.37
C HIS A 137 2.38 -19.77 -6.20
N ALA A 138 1.18 -20.36 -6.09
CA ALA A 138 0.97 -21.48 -5.18
C ALA A 138 1.87 -22.66 -5.61
N GLY A 139 2.54 -23.28 -4.63
CA GLY A 139 3.58 -24.29 -4.83
C GLY A 139 5.01 -23.76 -4.83
N ASP A 140 5.20 -22.44 -4.94
CA ASP A 140 6.54 -21.84 -4.85
C ASP A 140 7.10 -21.89 -3.44
N ARG A 141 8.43 -21.76 -3.34
CA ARG A 141 9.14 -21.57 -2.07
C ARG A 141 9.75 -20.18 -2.00
N LEU A 142 9.40 -19.45 -0.94
CA LEU A 142 9.97 -18.16 -0.58
C LEU A 142 10.83 -18.30 0.68
N VAL A 143 12.00 -17.67 0.71
CA VAL A 143 12.87 -17.64 1.89
C VAL A 143 12.92 -16.23 2.47
N LEU A 144 12.46 -16.05 3.69
CA LEU A 144 12.71 -14.84 4.45
C LEU A 144 14.13 -14.88 5.02
N THR A 145 14.86 -13.78 4.88
CA THR A 145 16.24 -13.67 5.39
C THR A 145 16.34 -12.68 6.53
N ARG A 146 17.13 -13.03 7.55
CA ARG A 146 17.38 -12.16 8.70
C ARG A 146 18.31 -10.99 8.39
N THR A 147 19.22 -11.17 7.44
CA THR A 147 20.17 -10.16 6.98
C THR A 147 19.52 -9.19 6.00
N ALA A 148 20.01 -7.94 5.97
CA ALA A 148 19.48 -6.87 5.11
C ALA A 148 19.95 -6.94 3.64
N SER A 149 20.50 -8.08 3.20
CA SER A 149 20.83 -8.28 1.79
C SER A 149 19.59 -8.14 0.93
N ALA A 150 19.72 -7.47 -0.22
CA ALA A 150 18.61 -7.27 -1.13
C ALA A 150 18.00 -8.61 -1.56
N GLY A 151 16.68 -8.71 -1.50
CA GLY A 151 15.96 -9.89 -1.96
C GLY A 151 15.93 -10.00 -3.48
N HIS A 152 15.70 -11.20 -3.99
CA HIS A 152 15.67 -11.49 -5.42
C HIS A 152 14.67 -12.59 -5.76
N PRO A 153 14.17 -12.64 -7.01
CA PRO A 153 13.38 -13.77 -7.49
C PRO A 153 14.15 -15.09 -7.47
N ALA A 154 13.42 -16.20 -7.62
CA ALA A 154 14.03 -17.50 -7.82
C ALA A 154 14.93 -17.48 -9.06
N ARG A 155 16.11 -18.10 -8.96
CA ARG A 155 17.11 -18.10 -10.04
C ARG A 155 17.85 -19.43 -10.10
N ARG A 156 18.55 -19.70 -11.19
CA ARG A 156 19.41 -20.87 -11.32
C ARG A 156 20.84 -20.48 -10.94
N GLY A 157 21.29 -20.92 -9.78
CA GLY A 157 22.67 -20.73 -9.33
C GLY A 157 23.61 -21.80 -9.89
N PRO A 158 24.92 -21.67 -9.64
CA PRO A 158 25.93 -22.65 -10.06
C PRO A 158 25.69 -24.05 -9.47
N ASN A 159 25.06 -24.12 -8.30
CA ASN A 159 24.77 -25.36 -7.59
C ASN A 159 23.31 -25.85 -7.75
N GLY A 160 22.58 -25.31 -8.74
CA GLY A 160 21.18 -25.68 -9.00
C GLY A 160 20.17 -24.54 -8.71
N PRO A 161 18.87 -24.86 -8.63
CA PRO A 161 17.84 -23.86 -8.40
C PRO A 161 17.96 -23.22 -7.01
N GLU A 162 17.96 -21.90 -6.97
CA GLU A 162 17.89 -21.09 -5.75
C GLU A 162 16.48 -20.49 -5.62
N PRO A 163 15.80 -20.70 -4.48
CA PRO A 163 14.46 -20.15 -4.26
C PRO A 163 14.48 -18.62 -4.19
N ALA A 164 13.30 -18.01 -4.33
CA ALA A 164 13.16 -16.57 -4.13
C ALA A 164 13.51 -16.20 -2.67
N ARG A 165 14.14 -15.05 -2.47
CA ARG A 165 14.56 -14.58 -1.14
C ARG A 165 14.13 -13.15 -0.92
N ILE A 166 13.71 -12.83 0.30
CA ILE A 166 13.40 -11.45 0.67
C ILE A 166 13.74 -11.20 2.15
N PRO A 167 14.47 -10.12 2.48
CA PRO A 167 14.69 -9.76 3.87
C PRO A 167 13.40 -9.25 4.52
N CYS A 168 13.37 -9.17 5.85
CA CYS A 168 12.30 -8.48 6.56
C CYS A 168 12.84 -7.46 7.57
N THR A 169 11.99 -6.53 7.99
CA THR A 169 12.39 -5.38 8.80
C THR A 169 12.63 -5.69 10.28
N LEU A 170 12.13 -6.82 10.79
CA LEU A 170 12.25 -7.21 12.21
C LEU A 170 12.93 -8.59 12.34
N PRO A 171 14.27 -8.65 12.48
CA PRO A 171 15.01 -9.90 12.59
C PRO A 171 14.70 -10.69 13.87
N GLN A 172 13.97 -10.11 14.83
CA GLN A 172 13.56 -10.78 16.06
C GLN A 172 12.60 -11.95 15.80
N ILE A 173 11.82 -11.90 14.70
CA ILE A 173 10.82 -12.94 14.40
C ILE A 173 11.43 -14.33 14.17
N PHE A 174 12.69 -14.40 13.73
CA PHE A 174 13.39 -15.65 13.45
C PHE A 174 13.59 -16.50 14.72
N ARG A 175 13.41 -15.93 15.91
CA ARG A 175 13.43 -16.65 17.18
C ARG A 175 12.07 -17.21 17.61
N ASP A 176 10.98 -16.70 17.03
CA ASP A 176 9.63 -16.89 17.55
C ASP A 176 8.74 -17.69 16.59
N VAL A 177 8.96 -17.55 15.27
CA VAL A 177 8.19 -18.24 14.23
C VAL A 177 8.50 -19.74 14.24
N ARG A 178 7.47 -20.58 14.15
CA ARG A 178 7.61 -22.05 14.14
C ARG A 178 7.16 -22.67 12.82
N ARG A 179 7.72 -23.84 12.53
CA ARG A 179 7.26 -24.69 11.41
C ARG A 179 5.77 -25.00 11.56
N GLY A 180 5.06 -24.97 10.44
CA GLY A 180 3.62 -25.21 10.37
C GLY A 180 2.74 -23.98 10.61
N GLU A 181 3.31 -22.86 11.08
CA GLU A 181 2.54 -21.63 11.28
C GLU A 181 2.22 -20.95 9.93
N PRO A 182 1.04 -20.32 9.79
CA PRO A 182 0.68 -19.56 8.61
C PRO A 182 1.42 -18.21 8.58
N VAL A 183 1.75 -17.76 7.38
CA VAL A 183 2.32 -16.44 7.10
C VAL A 183 1.61 -15.80 5.93
N TRP A 184 1.35 -14.50 6.03
CA TRP A 184 0.70 -13.72 4.97
C TRP A 184 1.52 -12.50 4.60
N PHE A 185 1.47 -12.11 3.33
CA PHE A 185 2.17 -10.96 2.78
C PHE A 185 1.23 -10.05 1.97
N ASP A 186 1.56 -8.76 1.92
CA ASP A 186 0.84 -7.73 1.14
C ASP A 186 -0.68 -7.75 1.38
N ASP A 187 -1.05 -7.57 2.65
CA ASP A 187 -2.45 -7.51 3.10
C ASP A 187 -3.26 -8.78 2.76
N GLY A 188 -2.61 -9.95 2.87
CA GLY A 188 -3.24 -11.26 2.67
C GLY A 188 -3.26 -11.76 1.24
N LYS A 189 -2.72 -11.02 0.26
CA LYS A 189 -2.71 -11.44 -1.16
C LYS A 189 -1.82 -12.64 -1.45
N ILE A 190 -0.84 -12.88 -0.59
CA ILE A 190 0.08 -14.01 -0.70
C ILE A 190 0.08 -14.70 0.66
N GLY A 191 -0.17 -16.00 0.67
CA GLY A 191 -0.22 -16.82 1.88
C GLY A 191 0.64 -18.06 1.73
N GLY A 192 1.17 -18.52 2.86
CA GLY A 192 1.96 -19.75 2.90
C GLY A 192 2.05 -20.33 4.29
N THR A 193 2.71 -21.48 4.36
CA THR A 193 2.98 -22.18 5.61
C THR A 193 4.49 -22.22 5.82
N VAL A 194 4.93 -21.97 7.04
CA VAL A 194 6.35 -22.05 7.40
C VAL A 194 6.81 -23.50 7.27
N ALA A 195 7.70 -23.75 6.32
CA ALA A 195 8.30 -25.06 6.08
C ALA A 195 9.44 -25.35 7.06
N SER A 196 10.27 -24.35 7.34
CA SER A 196 11.38 -24.44 8.30
C SER A 196 11.80 -23.06 8.81
N ASN A 197 12.45 -23.03 9.97
CA ASN A 197 13.12 -21.87 10.52
C ASN A 197 14.39 -22.32 11.23
N ASP A 198 15.55 -21.83 10.79
CA ASP A 198 16.87 -22.16 11.36
C ASP A 198 17.45 -21.02 12.24
N GLY A 199 16.69 -19.94 12.45
CA GLY A 199 17.11 -18.75 13.20
C GLY A 199 17.85 -17.69 12.36
N GLY A 200 18.26 -18.00 11.14
CA GLY A 200 18.80 -17.07 10.14
C GLY A 200 17.90 -16.90 8.92
N THR A 201 17.16 -17.95 8.55
CA THR A 201 16.21 -17.98 7.44
C THR A 201 14.90 -18.68 7.86
N ILE A 202 13.80 -18.25 7.23
CA ILE A 202 12.49 -18.90 7.35
C ILE A 202 12.08 -19.29 5.95
N ALA A 203 11.96 -20.59 5.68
CA ALA A 203 11.42 -21.09 4.43
C ALA A 203 9.89 -21.16 4.53
N VAL A 204 9.21 -20.66 3.50
CA VAL A 204 7.76 -20.60 3.39
C VAL A 204 7.35 -21.31 2.12
N ASP A 205 6.46 -22.28 2.25
CA ASP A 205 5.77 -22.90 1.12
C ASP A 205 4.53 -22.07 0.82
N ILE A 206 4.48 -21.47 -0.38
CA ILE A 206 3.37 -20.61 -0.81
C ILE A 206 2.17 -21.50 -1.12
N THR A 207 1.08 -21.28 -0.41
CA THR A 207 -0.18 -22.03 -0.56
C THR A 207 -1.29 -21.19 -1.18
N HIS A 208 -1.14 -19.86 -1.15
CA HIS A 208 -2.10 -18.92 -1.69
C HIS A 208 -1.40 -17.80 -2.46
N ALA A 209 -1.81 -17.61 -3.71
CA ALA A 209 -1.45 -16.48 -4.56
C ALA A 209 -2.51 -16.34 -5.67
N HIS A 210 -2.52 -15.20 -6.35
CA HIS A 210 -3.34 -15.04 -7.56
C HIS A 210 -2.95 -16.07 -8.63
N VAL A 211 -3.91 -16.50 -9.47
CA VAL A 211 -3.69 -17.54 -10.51
C VAL A 211 -2.56 -17.18 -11.48
N GLU A 212 -2.48 -15.90 -11.86
CA GLU A 212 -1.41 -15.40 -12.75
C GLU A 212 -0.08 -15.16 -12.00
N GLY A 213 -0.05 -15.43 -10.70
CA GLY A 213 1.01 -15.09 -9.78
C GLY A 213 0.78 -13.74 -9.11
N ALA A 214 1.35 -13.58 -7.92
CA ALA A 214 1.27 -12.37 -7.13
C ALA A 214 2.65 -11.74 -6.96
N ARG A 215 2.73 -10.42 -7.16
CA ARG A 215 3.99 -9.66 -7.10
C ARG A 215 4.27 -9.20 -5.68
N LEU A 216 5.27 -9.79 -5.03
CA LEU A 216 5.82 -9.31 -3.78
C LEU A 216 6.83 -8.19 -4.04
N LEU A 217 6.61 -7.06 -3.36
CA LEU A 217 7.41 -5.83 -3.47
C LEU A 217 8.10 -5.53 -2.13
N PRO A 218 8.98 -4.51 -2.06
CA PRO A 218 9.48 -3.99 -0.79
C PRO A 218 8.37 -3.34 0.04
N ASP A 219 8.61 -3.20 1.35
CA ASP A 219 7.74 -2.50 2.30
C ASP A 219 6.31 -3.06 2.43
N LYS A 220 6.10 -4.31 2.01
CA LYS A 220 4.81 -5.00 2.13
C LYS A 220 4.66 -5.59 3.53
N GLY A 221 3.46 -5.48 4.09
CA GLY A 221 3.16 -6.05 5.40
C GLY A 221 3.38 -7.55 5.43
N ILE A 222 3.87 -8.06 6.55
CA ILE A 222 3.95 -9.50 6.83
C ILE A 222 3.17 -9.75 8.12
N ASN A 223 2.26 -10.73 8.06
CA ASN A 223 1.41 -11.13 9.18
C ASN A 223 1.74 -12.56 9.58
N LEU A 224 1.79 -12.82 10.88
CA LEU A 224 2.19 -14.09 11.48
C LEU A 224 1.17 -14.44 12.58
N PRO A 225 -0.06 -14.83 12.21
CA PRO A 225 -1.20 -14.78 13.13
C PRO A 225 -1.11 -15.74 14.33
N LEU A 226 -0.35 -16.83 14.18
CA LEU A 226 -0.15 -17.83 15.24
C LEU A 226 1.19 -17.67 15.98
N SER A 227 2.12 -16.85 15.47
CA SER A 227 3.42 -16.69 16.09
C SER A 227 3.33 -15.78 17.31
N ALA A 228 3.79 -16.26 18.46
CA ALA A 228 3.88 -15.49 19.69
C ALA A 228 5.08 -14.53 19.68
N LEU A 229 5.02 -13.50 18.83
CA LEU A 229 6.12 -12.56 18.64
C LEU A 229 6.45 -11.79 19.92
N ARG A 230 7.71 -11.85 20.36
CA ARG A 230 8.22 -11.14 21.54
C ARG A 230 8.80 -9.79 21.13
N LEU A 231 7.91 -8.92 20.66
CA LEU A 231 8.23 -7.56 20.23
C LEU A 231 7.80 -6.56 21.31
N SER A 232 8.53 -5.45 21.45
CA SER A 232 8.07 -4.33 22.28
C SER A 232 6.98 -3.56 21.53
N GLY A 233 5.88 -3.21 22.21
CA GLY A 233 4.82 -2.40 21.60
C GLY A 233 5.24 -0.96 21.29
N LEU A 234 6.39 -0.49 21.81
CA LEU A 234 6.94 0.85 21.57
C LEU A 234 8.36 0.76 21.02
N THR A 235 8.51 1.05 19.73
CA THR A 235 9.82 1.08 19.06
C THR A 235 10.66 2.29 19.49
N SER A 236 11.95 2.27 19.17
CA SER A 236 12.83 3.43 19.37
C SER A 236 12.36 4.65 18.57
N LYS A 237 11.74 4.44 17.40
CA LYS A 237 11.12 5.52 16.63
C LYS A 237 9.90 6.07 17.34
N ASP A 238 9.02 5.20 17.85
CA ASP A 238 7.82 5.63 18.58
C ASP A 238 8.18 6.51 19.79
N ARG A 239 9.24 6.16 20.52
CA ARG A 239 9.74 6.96 21.65
C ARG A 239 10.21 8.36 21.24
N ARG A 240 10.86 8.48 20.07
CA ARG A 240 11.25 9.78 19.50
C ARG A 240 10.03 10.57 19.06
N ASP A 241 9.11 9.93 18.34
CA ASP A 241 7.87 10.57 17.87
C ASP A 241 7.03 11.06 19.05
N LEU A 242 7.01 10.33 20.16
CA LEU A 242 6.26 10.67 21.37
C LEU A 242 6.73 11.98 22.02
N ALA A 243 8.01 12.34 21.87
CA ALA A 243 8.54 13.61 22.36
C ALA A 243 7.88 14.82 21.66
N PHE A 244 7.44 14.64 20.41
CA PHE A 244 6.66 15.63 19.69
C PHE A 244 5.15 15.43 19.93
N ALA A 245 4.63 14.25 19.59
CA ALA A 245 3.19 13.96 19.63
C ALA A 245 2.58 14.14 21.01
N GLY A 246 3.30 13.71 22.06
CA GLY A 246 2.82 13.83 23.44
C GLY A 246 2.60 15.28 23.88
N ARG A 247 3.22 16.27 23.23
CA ARG A 247 3.04 17.71 23.55
C ARG A 247 1.97 18.40 22.71
N ARG A 248 1.52 17.78 21.62
CA ARG A 248 0.72 18.45 20.58
C ARG A 248 -0.61 17.77 20.27
N ALA A 249 -0.72 16.48 20.56
CA ALA A 249 -1.91 15.69 20.23
C ALA A 249 -2.82 15.55 21.45
N ASP A 250 -4.14 15.56 21.23
CA ASP A 250 -5.13 15.23 22.25
C ASP A 250 -5.23 13.72 22.49
N LEU A 251 -4.98 12.92 21.44
CA LEU A 251 -5.05 11.47 21.44
C LEU A 251 -3.81 10.87 20.78
N VAL A 252 -3.33 9.75 21.31
CA VAL A 252 -2.20 8.98 20.76
C VAL A 252 -2.62 7.53 20.56
N GLY A 253 -2.59 7.07 19.30
CA GLY A 253 -2.83 5.67 18.96
C GLY A 253 -1.63 4.76 19.25
N LEU A 254 -1.86 3.68 19.98
CA LEU A 254 -0.94 2.56 20.20
C LEU A 254 -1.25 1.45 19.18
N SER A 255 -0.44 1.38 18.12
CA SER A 255 -0.50 0.27 17.15
C SER A 255 -0.01 -1.04 17.76
N PHE A 256 -0.56 -2.15 17.26
CA PHE A 256 -0.28 -3.52 17.65
C PHE A 256 -0.44 -3.72 19.17
N ALA A 257 -1.48 -3.11 19.75
CA ALA A 257 -1.75 -3.22 21.18
C ALA A 257 -2.08 -4.68 21.54
N GLN A 258 -1.19 -5.31 22.32
CA GLN A 258 -1.30 -6.73 22.66
C GLN A 258 -1.01 -7.03 24.14
N ARG A 259 -0.40 -6.09 24.88
CA ARG A 259 0.01 -6.31 26.27
C ARG A 259 -0.35 -5.14 27.19
N PRO A 260 -0.86 -5.42 28.40
CA PRO A 260 -1.11 -4.39 29.42
C PRO A 260 0.14 -3.53 29.74
N GLU A 261 1.32 -4.15 29.73
CA GLU A 261 2.59 -3.46 30.04
C GLU A 261 2.95 -2.37 29.03
N ASP A 262 2.57 -2.53 27.76
CA ASP A 262 2.82 -1.53 26.72
C ASP A 262 1.96 -0.27 26.96
N ILE A 263 0.71 -0.45 27.39
CA ILE A 263 -0.21 0.63 27.79
C ILE A 263 0.36 1.40 28.98
N GLN A 264 0.78 0.68 30.03
CA GLN A 264 1.36 1.29 31.23
C GLN A 264 2.65 2.04 30.93
N THR A 265 3.47 1.51 30.03
CA THR A 265 4.70 2.18 29.59
C THR A 265 4.39 3.44 28.79
N LEU A 266 3.44 3.40 27.86
CA LEU A 266 3.00 4.57 27.11
C LEU A 266 2.41 5.64 28.03
N ALA A 267 1.52 5.26 28.95
CA ALA A 267 0.90 6.19 29.89
C ALA A 267 1.93 6.89 30.77
N ARG A 268 2.90 6.16 31.33
CA ARG A 268 4.02 6.76 32.09
C ARG A 268 4.82 7.75 31.25
N LEU A 269 5.09 7.44 29.99
CA LEU A 269 5.83 8.34 29.10
C LEU A 269 5.02 9.59 28.75
N LEU A 270 3.72 9.48 28.54
CA LEU A 270 2.83 10.60 28.23
C LEU A 270 2.63 11.54 29.43
N ALA A 271 2.54 10.99 30.64
CA ALA A 271 2.32 11.71 31.90
C ALA A 271 3.53 12.54 32.36
N LYS A 272 4.75 12.24 31.90
CA LYS A 272 5.96 12.97 32.31
C LYS A 272 5.80 14.48 32.09
N GLY A 273 5.77 15.23 33.19
CA GLY A 273 5.72 16.68 33.21
C GLY A 273 4.37 17.30 32.81
N LYS A 274 3.26 16.55 32.85
CA LYS A 274 1.95 17.04 32.40
C LYS A 274 0.83 16.78 33.41
N LYS A 275 -0.01 17.79 33.62
CA LYS A 275 -1.25 17.67 34.40
C LYS A 275 -2.36 16.92 33.65
N ARG A 276 -2.40 17.03 32.31
CA ARG A 276 -3.37 16.37 31.44
C ARG A 276 -2.63 15.71 30.26
N PRO A 277 -2.23 14.43 30.38
CA PRO A 277 -1.63 13.71 29.26
C PRO A 277 -2.67 13.45 28.15
N PRO A 278 -2.22 13.28 26.89
CA PRO A 278 -3.07 12.84 25.80
C PRO A 278 -3.76 11.50 26.10
N GLY A 279 -4.97 11.31 25.60
CA GLY A 279 -5.68 10.04 25.68
C GLY A 279 -5.02 8.95 24.84
N ILE A 280 -5.23 7.70 25.21
CA ILE A 280 -4.66 6.55 24.50
C ILE A 280 -5.75 5.90 23.63
N ILE A 281 -5.46 5.63 22.36
CA ILE A 281 -6.31 4.80 21.50
C ILE A 281 -5.63 3.44 21.30
N LEU A 282 -6.25 2.37 21.80
CA LEU A 282 -5.75 1.01 21.60
C LEU A 282 -6.16 0.52 20.21
N LYS A 283 -5.21 0.31 19.31
CA LYS A 283 -5.51 -0.21 17.97
C LYS A 283 -5.45 -1.73 17.99
N ILE A 284 -6.62 -2.36 17.82
CA ILE A 284 -6.76 -3.81 17.76
C ILE A 284 -6.56 -4.24 16.31
N GLU A 285 -5.32 -4.65 16.02
CA GLU A 285 -4.80 -4.95 14.67
C GLU A 285 -4.46 -6.44 14.50
N THR A 286 -4.45 -7.22 15.60
CA THR A 286 -3.95 -8.61 15.60
C THR A 286 -4.89 -9.52 16.36
N ARG A 287 -4.87 -10.80 16.02
CA ARG A 287 -5.63 -11.83 16.75
C ARG A 287 -5.31 -11.81 18.24
N ARG A 288 -4.02 -11.74 18.58
CA ARG A 288 -3.57 -11.68 19.98
C ARG A 288 -4.03 -10.41 20.71
N GLY A 289 -4.08 -9.28 20.02
CA GLY A 289 -4.60 -8.03 20.58
C GLY A 289 -6.09 -8.14 20.91
N PHE A 290 -6.86 -8.80 20.05
CA PHE A 290 -8.26 -9.10 20.30
C PHE A 290 -8.45 -10.08 21.46
N GLU A 291 -7.75 -11.22 21.47
CA GLU A 291 -7.82 -12.21 22.57
C GLU A 291 -7.43 -11.59 23.93
N ALA A 292 -6.51 -10.62 23.93
CA ALA A 292 -6.09 -9.89 25.12
C ALA A 292 -7.00 -8.70 25.48
N LEU A 293 -7.97 -8.33 24.65
CA LEU A 293 -8.74 -7.08 24.77
C LEU A 293 -9.35 -6.85 26.16
N PRO A 294 -9.99 -7.85 26.83
CA PRO A 294 -10.49 -7.64 28.19
C PRO A 294 -9.41 -7.17 29.17
N ARG A 295 -8.21 -7.78 29.11
CA ARG A 295 -7.07 -7.40 29.96
C ARG A 295 -6.50 -6.03 29.57
N LEU A 296 -6.48 -5.72 28.27
CA LEU A 296 -6.06 -4.41 27.77
C LEU A 296 -6.98 -3.30 28.26
N LEU A 297 -8.30 -3.50 28.18
CA LEU A 297 -9.31 -2.57 28.67
C LEU A 297 -9.15 -2.31 30.18
N LEU A 298 -9.03 -3.37 31.00
CA LEU A 298 -8.80 -3.22 32.44
C LEU A 298 -7.53 -2.42 32.77
N SER A 299 -6.45 -2.61 32.01
CA SER A 299 -5.21 -1.83 32.17
C SER A 299 -5.40 -0.37 31.75
N ALA A 300 -6.07 -0.15 30.62
CA ALA A 300 -6.34 1.16 30.06
C ALA A 300 -7.26 2.03 30.91
N LEU A 301 -8.29 1.45 31.52
CA LEU A 301 -9.24 2.16 32.40
C LEU A 301 -8.58 2.75 33.64
N ARG A 302 -7.37 2.29 34.01
CA ARG A 302 -6.57 2.87 35.10
C ARG A 302 -5.88 4.19 34.71
N VAL A 303 -5.85 4.52 33.42
CA VAL A 303 -5.14 5.68 32.86
C VAL A 303 -6.01 6.43 31.81
N PRO A 304 -7.22 6.89 32.18
CA PRO A 304 -8.10 7.61 31.26
C PRO A 304 -7.49 8.97 30.83
N PRO A 305 -7.91 9.54 29.69
CA PRO A 305 -8.94 9.02 28.77
C PRO A 305 -8.41 7.93 27.81
N VAL A 306 -9.28 6.98 27.46
CA VAL A 306 -8.95 5.86 26.56
C VAL A 306 -10.07 5.58 25.56
N GLY A 307 -9.71 5.13 24.37
CA GLY A 307 -10.61 4.58 23.35
C GLY A 307 -10.01 3.34 22.69
N VAL A 308 -10.81 2.64 21.91
CA VAL A 308 -10.40 1.47 21.11
C VAL A 308 -10.61 1.76 19.63
N MET A 309 -9.74 1.26 18.78
CA MET A 309 -9.90 1.32 17.33
C MET A 309 -9.93 -0.10 16.77
N VAL A 310 -10.99 -0.42 16.02
CA VAL A 310 -11.08 -1.67 15.26
C VAL A 310 -10.34 -1.47 13.94
N ALA A 311 -9.09 -1.94 13.86
CA ALA A 311 -8.25 -1.74 12.70
C ALA A 311 -8.39 -2.92 11.72
N ARG A 312 -9.54 -2.95 11.05
CA ARG A 312 -10.06 -4.09 10.26
C ARG A 312 -9.13 -4.57 9.15
N GLY A 313 -8.38 -3.68 8.50
CA GLY A 313 -7.47 -4.04 7.42
C GLY A 313 -6.39 -5.04 7.88
N ASP A 314 -5.61 -4.68 8.91
CA ASP A 314 -4.60 -5.59 9.47
C ASP A 314 -5.27 -6.76 10.22
N LEU A 315 -6.37 -6.51 10.93
CA LEU A 315 -7.07 -7.53 11.73
C LEU A 315 -7.68 -8.65 10.87
N ALA A 316 -8.22 -8.33 9.69
CA ALA A 316 -8.82 -9.32 8.78
C ALA A 316 -7.82 -10.37 8.30
N VAL A 317 -6.56 -9.96 8.06
CA VAL A 317 -5.48 -10.86 7.67
C VAL A 317 -5.11 -11.80 8.84
N GLU A 318 -5.27 -11.33 10.08
CA GLU A 318 -4.90 -12.06 11.29
C GLU A 318 -5.96 -13.06 11.75
N VAL A 319 -7.25 -12.69 11.69
CA VAL A 319 -8.35 -13.56 12.14
C VAL A 319 -9.03 -14.32 11.00
N GLY A 320 -8.72 -13.97 9.75
CA GLY A 320 -9.40 -14.44 8.55
C GLY A 320 -10.63 -13.60 8.22
N PHE A 321 -10.91 -13.44 6.93
CA PHE A 321 -12.04 -12.63 6.45
C PHE A 321 -13.40 -13.13 6.95
N GLU A 322 -13.56 -14.44 7.09
CA GLU A 322 -14.81 -15.08 7.56
C GLU A 322 -15.16 -14.68 9.00
N ARG A 323 -14.15 -14.44 9.84
CA ARG A 323 -14.33 -14.13 11.27
C ARG A 323 -14.31 -12.63 11.57
N LEU A 324 -13.96 -11.79 10.59
CA LEU A 324 -13.81 -10.35 10.81
C LEU A 324 -15.10 -9.72 11.37
N ALA A 325 -16.26 -10.12 10.85
CA ALA A 325 -17.54 -9.61 11.30
C ALA A 325 -17.84 -9.99 12.77
N GLU A 326 -17.61 -11.26 13.15
CA GLU A 326 -17.73 -11.75 14.53
C GLU A 326 -16.84 -10.93 15.47
N VAL A 327 -15.54 -10.86 15.16
CA VAL A 327 -14.54 -10.19 15.99
C VAL A 327 -14.84 -8.70 16.16
N GLN A 328 -15.28 -8.03 15.11
CA GLN A 328 -15.70 -6.63 15.18
C GLN A 328 -16.86 -6.43 16.16
N GLU A 329 -17.88 -7.29 16.11
CA GLU A 329 -19.03 -7.18 16.99
C GLU A 329 -18.68 -7.48 18.45
N GLU A 330 -17.78 -8.44 18.70
CA GLU A 330 -17.26 -8.71 20.04
C GLU A 330 -16.46 -7.54 20.61
N ILE A 331 -15.64 -6.86 19.79
CA ILE A 331 -14.91 -5.66 20.22
C ILE A 331 -15.91 -4.56 20.63
N LEU A 332 -16.96 -4.33 19.83
CA LEU A 332 -18.00 -3.37 20.16
C LEU A 332 -18.70 -3.72 21.49
N TRP A 333 -19.05 -4.99 21.71
CA TRP A 333 -19.69 -5.42 22.96
C TRP A 333 -18.81 -5.19 24.18
N LEU A 334 -17.53 -5.57 24.10
CA LEU A 334 -16.59 -5.42 25.21
C LEU A 334 -16.36 -3.93 25.54
N CYS A 335 -16.26 -3.08 24.52
CA CYS A 335 -16.05 -1.66 24.70
C CYS A 335 -17.30 -0.96 25.24
N GLU A 336 -18.49 -1.33 24.75
CA GLU A 336 -19.77 -0.83 25.27
C GLU A 336 -19.95 -1.16 26.75
N ALA A 337 -19.69 -2.42 27.14
CA ALA A 337 -19.76 -2.86 28.53
C ALA A 337 -18.74 -2.14 29.43
N ALA A 338 -17.58 -1.76 28.87
CA ALA A 338 -16.54 -1.01 29.56
C ALA A 338 -16.75 0.52 29.53
N HIS A 339 -17.79 1.02 28.85
CA HIS A 339 -17.99 2.44 28.56
C HIS A 339 -16.78 3.12 27.90
N VAL A 340 -16.10 2.39 26.99
CA VAL A 340 -14.94 2.88 26.24
C VAL A 340 -15.36 3.17 24.79
N PRO A 341 -15.13 4.38 24.25
CA PRO A 341 -15.51 4.71 22.89
C PRO A 341 -14.69 3.90 21.86
N VAL A 342 -15.36 3.53 20.77
CA VAL A 342 -14.81 2.77 19.66
C VAL A 342 -14.70 3.63 18.40
N ILE A 343 -13.58 3.48 17.70
CA ILE A 343 -13.34 4.02 16.37
C ILE A 343 -13.45 2.86 15.36
N TRP A 344 -14.44 2.95 14.48
CA TRP A 344 -14.62 2.06 13.35
C TRP A 344 -13.66 2.46 12.23
N ALA A 345 -12.60 1.69 12.01
CA ALA A 345 -11.49 2.14 11.18
C ALA A 345 -11.13 1.18 10.05
N THR A 346 -10.46 1.77 9.05
CA THR A 346 -9.91 1.13 7.84
C THR A 346 -10.97 0.53 6.91
N GLN A 347 -10.74 0.59 5.60
CA GLN A 347 -11.65 0.03 4.58
C GLN A 347 -13.07 0.63 4.53
N VAL A 348 -13.37 1.67 5.32
CA VAL A 348 -14.62 2.43 5.18
C VAL A 348 -14.52 3.32 3.95
N LEU A 349 -15.42 3.13 2.98
CA LEU A 349 -15.48 3.93 1.75
C LEU A 349 -14.10 4.06 1.04
N GLU A 350 -13.32 2.98 1.05
CA GLU A 350 -11.95 2.95 0.52
C GLU A 350 -11.91 3.27 -0.99
N SER A 351 -12.84 2.68 -1.75
CA SER A 351 -12.96 2.90 -3.19
C SER A 351 -13.45 4.30 -3.50
N LEU A 352 -14.37 4.86 -2.72
CA LEU A 352 -14.75 6.27 -2.88
C LEU A 352 -13.55 7.17 -2.65
N THR A 353 -12.88 7.01 -1.51
CA THR A 353 -11.70 7.80 -1.14
C THR A 353 -10.60 7.75 -2.19
N LYS A 354 -10.35 6.58 -2.80
CA LYS A 354 -9.27 6.37 -3.78
C LYS A 354 -9.65 6.61 -5.25
N LYS A 355 -10.87 6.27 -5.63
CA LYS A 355 -11.33 6.16 -7.04
C LYS A 355 -12.54 7.02 -7.36
N GLY A 356 -13.13 7.70 -6.38
CA GLY A 356 -14.25 8.62 -6.57
C GLY A 356 -15.63 7.96 -6.58
N ALA A 357 -15.73 6.64 -6.40
CA ALA A 357 -17.00 5.93 -6.35
C ALA A 357 -17.00 4.82 -5.28
N PRO A 358 -18.00 4.75 -4.39
CA PRO A 358 -18.13 3.66 -3.43
C PRO A 358 -18.75 2.43 -4.10
N SER A 359 -18.44 1.25 -3.58
CA SER A 359 -19.17 0.02 -3.85
C SER A 359 -20.40 -0.10 -2.96
N ARG A 360 -21.40 -0.90 -3.37
CA ARG A 360 -22.58 -1.20 -2.55
C ARG A 360 -22.22 -1.76 -1.17
N ALA A 361 -21.21 -2.64 -1.12
CA ALA A 361 -20.73 -3.22 0.13
C ALA A 361 -20.14 -2.16 1.08
N GLU A 362 -19.37 -1.20 0.55
CA GLU A 362 -18.82 -0.10 1.35
C GLU A 362 -19.88 0.85 1.88
N VAL A 363 -20.97 1.10 1.13
CA VAL A 363 -22.09 1.91 1.61
C VAL A 363 -22.81 1.21 2.77
N THR A 364 -23.07 -0.10 2.64
CA THR A 364 -23.64 -0.88 3.74
C THR A 364 -22.72 -0.86 4.96
N ASP A 365 -21.42 -1.06 4.77
CA ASP A 365 -20.43 -1.00 5.86
C ASP A 365 -20.40 0.36 6.56
N ALA A 366 -20.43 1.46 5.81
CA ALA A 366 -20.49 2.82 6.35
C ALA A 366 -21.79 3.06 7.15
N ALA A 367 -22.92 2.52 6.69
CA ALA A 367 -24.18 2.60 7.43
C ALA A 367 -24.14 1.82 8.75
N MET A 368 -23.45 0.68 8.78
CA MET A 368 -23.25 -0.11 10.00
C MET A 368 -22.32 0.57 11.01
N ALA A 369 -21.43 1.45 10.54
CA ALA A 369 -20.46 2.14 11.39
C ALA A 369 -21.09 3.13 12.39
N VAL A 370 -22.38 3.47 12.25
CA VAL A 370 -23.17 4.22 13.25
C VAL A 370 -23.18 3.56 14.64
N ARG A 371 -22.81 2.27 14.70
CA ARG A 371 -22.67 1.50 15.93
C ARG A 371 -21.50 1.94 16.81
N ALA A 372 -20.55 2.70 16.26
CA ALA A 372 -19.36 3.18 16.94
C ALA A 372 -19.42 4.70 17.17
N GLU A 373 -18.68 5.20 18.15
CA GLU A 373 -18.62 6.64 18.46
C GLU A 373 -17.91 7.46 17.37
N CYS A 374 -17.06 6.83 16.56
CA CYS A 374 -16.31 7.50 15.51
C CYS A 374 -16.03 6.57 14.34
N VAL A 375 -15.95 7.15 13.15
CA VAL A 375 -15.59 6.42 11.91
C VAL A 375 -14.36 7.07 11.31
N MET A 376 -13.34 6.26 10.99
CA MET A 376 -12.08 6.73 10.41
C MET A 376 -12.01 6.40 8.92
N LEU A 377 -11.85 7.44 8.10
CA LEU A 377 -11.54 7.34 6.67
C LEU A 377 -10.02 7.30 6.43
N ASN A 378 -9.62 6.66 5.34
CA ASN A 378 -8.23 6.65 4.87
C ASN A 378 -7.93 7.86 3.98
N LYS A 379 -6.66 8.02 3.58
CA LYS A 379 -6.23 9.06 2.63
C LYS A 379 -6.61 8.72 1.18
N GLY A 380 -6.92 9.74 0.39
CA GLY A 380 -7.06 9.63 -1.06
C GLY A 380 -7.48 10.94 -1.70
N PRO A 381 -7.45 11.02 -3.04
CA PRO A 381 -7.76 12.24 -3.77
C PRO A 381 -9.21 12.71 -3.59
N TYR A 382 -10.14 11.80 -3.27
CA TYR A 382 -11.56 12.10 -3.09
C TYR A 382 -12.00 12.07 -1.60
N VAL A 383 -11.08 12.40 -0.68
CA VAL A 383 -11.36 12.30 0.76
C VAL A 383 -12.44 13.28 1.22
N ASN A 384 -12.54 14.45 0.58
CA ASN A 384 -13.55 15.45 0.93
C ASN A 384 -14.95 14.95 0.58
N GLU A 385 -15.09 14.37 -0.61
CA GLU A 385 -16.31 13.72 -1.08
C GLU A 385 -16.67 12.53 -0.18
N ALA A 386 -15.68 11.74 0.24
CA ALA A 386 -15.88 10.63 1.17
C ALA A 386 -16.39 11.10 2.54
N VAL A 387 -15.89 12.22 3.08
CA VAL A 387 -16.36 12.82 4.34
C VAL A 387 -17.81 13.26 4.21
N VAL A 388 -18.17 14.00 3.15
CA VAL A 388 -19.55 14.45 2.92
C VAL A 388 -20.49 13.27 2.75
N PHE A 389 -20.09 12.28 1.96
CA PHE A 389 -20.89 11.07 1.75
C PHE A 389 -21.10 10.31 3.05
N LEU A 390 -20.05 10.12 3.86
CA LEU A 390 -20.13 9.44 5.14
C LEU A 390 -21.06 10.19 6.10
N ASN A 391 -20.94 11.52 6.22
CA ASN A 391 -21.83 12.32 7.07
C ASN A 391 -23.30 12.12 6.70
N ASN A 392 -23.62 12.19 5.40
CA ASN A 392 -24.99 11.97 4.91
C ASN A 392 -25.52 10.56 5.23
N VAL A 393 -24.67 9.53 5.17
CA VAL A 393 -25.06 8.15 5.53
C VAL A 393 -25.32 8.06 7.03
N LEU A 394 -24.43 8.57 7.86
CA LEU A 394 -24.54 8.50 9.32
C LEU A 394 -25.74 9.30 9.85
N GLU A 395 -25.96 10.52 9.36
CA GLU A 395 -27.12 11.35 9.74
C GLU A 395 -28.46 10.67 9.42
N ARG A 396 -28.52 9.91 8.33
CA ARG A 396 -29.73 9.15 7.97
C ARG A 396 -29.92 7.94 8.89
N MET A 397 -28.83 7.33 9.32
CA MET A 397 -28.83 6.09 10.11
C MET A 397 -28.99 6.32 11.62
N GLN A 398 -28.52 7.44 12.16
CA GLN A 398 -28.55 7.70 13.61
C GLN A 398 -29.97 7.67 14.21
N ASP A 399 -30.98 8.10 13.46
CA ASP A 399 -32.37 8.03 13.93
C ASP A 399 -32.95 6.61 13.88
N HIS A 400 -32.35 5.71 13.09
CA HIS A 400 -32.77 4.31 12.99
C HIS A 400 -32.05 3.43 14.03
N GLN A 401 -30.86 3.84 14.44
CA GLN A 401 -29.94 3.00 15.18
C GLN A 401 -29.13 3.86 16.17
N ASP A 402 -29.26 3.56 17.46
CA ASP A 402 -28.39 4.09 18.51
C ASP A 402 -27.49 2.96 19.02
N LYS A 403 -26.20 3.03 18.69
CA LYS A 403 -25.25 1.93 18.90
C LYS A 403 -25.83 0.61 18.40
N LYS A 404 -26.05 -0.36 19.28
CA LYS A 404 -26.64 -1.67 18.95
C LYS A 404 -28.17 -1.71 18.99
N ARG A 405 -28.84 -0.64 19.42
CA ARG A 405 -30.28 -0.58 19.62
C ARG A 405 -30.97 -0.06 18.37
N ALA A 406 -31.92 -0.83 17.83
CA ALA A 406 -32.80 -0.34 16.79
C ALA A 406 -33.83 0.61 17.41
N MET A 407 -33.94 1.82 16.86
CA MET A 407 -34.82 2.87 17.38
C MET A 407 -36.22 2.84 16.76
N LEU A 408 -36.44 1.98 15.76
CA LEU A 408 -37.73 1.72 15.10
C LEU A 408 -38.47 2.99 14.64
N ARG A 409 -37.75 4.01 14.15
CA ARG A 409 -38.37 5.25 13.65
C ARG A 409 -39.30 4.99 12.46
N LYS A 410 -40.26 5.88 12.27
CA LYS A 410 -41.14 5.91 11.09
C LYS A 410 -40.32 5.97 9.79
N LEU A 411 -40.58 5.06 8.87
CA LEU A 411 -39.85 4.97 7.60
C LEU A 411 -40.23 6.14 6.68
N SER A 412 -39.31 7.07 6.47
CA SER A 412 -39.49 8.21 5.55
C SER A 412 -39.10 7.88 4.10
N VAL A 413 -38.23 6.90 3.89
CA VAL A 413 -37.73 6.50 2.55
C VAL A 413 -38.83 5.92 1.67
N ALA A 414 -39.76 5.16 2.26
CA ALA A 414 -40.89 4.56 1.55
C ALA A 414 -42.06 5.54 1.32
N GLY A 415 -42.07 6.70 2.01
CA GLY A 415 -43.17 7.67 1.96
C GLY A 415 -43.07 8.71 0.83
N GLY A 416 -42.08 8.61 -0.05
CA GLY A 416 -41.72 9.66 -1.00
C GLY A 416 -42.19 9.41 -2.43
N ASN A 417 -43.49 9.48 -2.69
CA ASN A 417 -44.03 9.89 -4.00
C ASN A 417 -45.26 10.81 -3.90
N ASP A 418 -45.79 11.06 -2.70
CA ASP A 418 -46.97 11.92 -2.54
C ASP A 418 -46.65 13.42 -2.42
N ALA A 419 -45.37 13.81 -2.37
CA ALA A 419 -44.95 15.22 -2.33
C ALA A 419 -45.00 15.93 -3.71
N GLN A 420 -45.36 15.22 -4.78
CA GLN A 420 -45.52 15.79 -6.14
C GLN A 420 -46.98 15.96 -6.58
N ARG A 421 -47.98 15.67 -5.74
CA ARG A 421 -49.37 15.97 -6.10
C ARG A 421 -49.62 17.47 -5.94
N PRO A 422 -49.95 18.20 -7.03
CA PRO A 422 -50.38 19.59 -6.89
C PRO A 422 -51.66 19.58 -6.04
N ARG A 423 -51.69 20.44 -5.02
CA ARG A 423 -52.89 20.64 -4.20
C ARG A 423 -54.01 21.12 -5.13
N ALA A 424 -55.08 20.33 -5.23
CA ALA A 424 -56.34 20.73 -5.85
C ALA A 424 -57.15 21.59 -4.88
#